data_AF-A0A973J8D3-F1
#
_entry.id   AF-A0A973J8D3-F1
#
_cell.length_a   1.000
_cell.length_b   1.000
_cell.length_c   1.000
_cell.angle_alpha   90.00
_cell.angle_beta   90.00
_cell.angle_gamma   90.00
#
_symmetry.space_group_name_H-M   'P 1'
#
loop_
_entity.id
_entity.type
_entity.pdbx_description
1 polymer ?
#
loop_
_entity_poly.entity_id
_entity_poly.type
_entity_poly.pdbx_seq_one_letter_code
_entity_poly.pdbx_strand_id
1 'polypeptide(L)'
;MSDVKPDRAERYDPSAIEPKWQQRWAADDLYRTTPADDRPKYYILDFFPYPSGEGLSVGHCRNYVPTDVIARYYRMKGYNVLHPMGWDAFGLPAENAAIKLKTNPAILIRRFADNYKRQMSLIGASYDWSREINSSTPQYYHWTQWIFLRLYSSWYDARADQARPISELEAELAAHGTSQLGLPLSDQQISAAEWNAYRPLQRQEFLKRFRLAYRGEATVNWDPVDKTVLANEEVLPDGTAWRSGALVERKTLKQWFFRISAYSDRLDRDLDTVDWPARIVTMQRNWIGRSQGAEVIFQVAAKEDVPAQDIIVYTTRPDTLWGATFMVLSPEHPLVPTITSDEQRAAVVEYAAQSRLKSAVVTPVEDKEKTGVFTGAYAVNPVNGAQIPIWVADYVLMGYGTGAIMAVPAHDERDFAFALKFGLPIIPVIARPDDAARSLLRVGTYATALPDALRAAGYAFSEEAGALTVTLTGAQALAYADLVRPYLVEGWTEVVGSGWLAIFPDVVIPFDSAAADEQICSRIRTALQIDALPSVMAYLVTVPAYQEIIFHNEYGSPINSGPINGLPGNQAIRATIAHLEQQGQGKGRQNYKMRDWLISRQRY
;
A
#
# COMPACT_ATOMS: atom_id res chain seq x y z
N MET A 1 -18.83 -30.61 -81.88
CA MET A 1 -18.53 -29.56 -80.89
C MET A 1 -18.17 -30.27 -79.60
N SER A 2 -16.91 -30.18 -79.22
CA SER A 2 -16.32 -30.82 -78.04
C SER A 2 -16.67 -30.03 -76.79
N ASP A 3 -17.55 -30.57 -75.94
CA ASP A 3 -17.73 -30.08 -74.57
C ASP A 3 -16.54 -30.54 -73.71
N VAL A 4 -15.45 -29.77 -73.76
CA VAL A 4 -14.41 -29.83 -72.74
C VAL A 4 -15.01 -29.19 -71.49
N LYS A 5 -15.42 -30.02 -70.52
CA LYS A 5 -15.73 -29.53 -69.17
C LYS A 5 -14.47 -28.84 -68.62
N PRO A 6 -14.56 -27.61 -68.11
CA PRO A 6 -13.42 -26.95 -67.51
C PRO A 6 -12.92 -27.81 -66.35
N ASP A 7 -11.61 -28.01 -66.30
CA ASP A 7 -10.93 -28.73 -65.24
C ASP A 7 -11.38 -28.14 -63.89
N ARG A 8 -11.90 -28.98 -62.99
CA ARG A 8 -12.38 -28.54 -61.68
C ARG A 8 -11.16 -27.93 -60.99
N ALA A 9 -11.16 -26.60 -60.77
CA ALA A 9 -10.09 -25.92 -60.04
C ALA A 9 -9.70 -26.76 -58.82
N GLU A 10 -8.43 -27.19 -58.77
CA GLU A 10 -7.91 -28.03 -57.69
C GLU A 10 -8.27 -27.37 -56.36
N ARG A 11 -9.11 -28.06 -55.57
CA ARG A 11 -9.57 -27.51 -54.30
C ARG A 11 -8.39 -27.47 -53.34
N TYR A 12 -8.20 -26.33 -52.67
CA TYR A 12 -7.20 -26.18 -51.62
C TYR A 12 -7.35 -27.29 -50.55
N ASP A 13 -6.31 -28.10 -50.39
CA ASP A 13 -6.22 -29.18 -49.42
C ASP A 13 -5.03 -28.95 -48.47
N PRO A 14 -5.27 -28.45 -47.24
CA PRO A 14 -4.23 -28.25 -46.24
C PRO A 14 -3.42 -29.51 -45.94
N SER A 15 -4.09 -30.67 -45.91
CA SER A 15 -3.49 -31.94 -45.51
C SER A 15 -2.43 -32.42 -46.51
N ALA A 16 -2.55 -32.02 -47.77
CA ALA A 16 -1.57 -32.31 -48.82
C ALA A 16 -0.37 -31.35 -48.83
N ILE A 17 -0.52 -30.11 -48.34
CA ILE A 17 0.51 -29.07 -48.49
C ILE A 17 1.25 -28.71 -47.20
N GLU A 18 0.59 -28.76 -46.04
CA GLU A 18 1.20 -28.32 -44.77
C GLU A 18 2.37 -29.22 -44.35
N PRO A 19 2.23 -30.58 -44.36
CA PRO A 19 3.35 -31.45 -44.00
C PRO A 19 4.55 -31.29 -44.95
N LYS A 20 4.30 -31.07 -46.24
CA LYS A 20 5.35 -30.85 -47.25
C LYS A 20 6.23 -29.66 -46.88
N TRP A 21 5.63 -28.51 -46.57
CA TRP A 21 6.39 -27.31 -46.25
C TRP A 21 7.03 -27.35 -44.86
N GLN A 22 6.34 -27.92 -43.87
CA GLN A 22 6.91 -28.12 -42.53
C GLN A 22 8.17 -28.99 -42.58
N GLN A 23 8.13 -30.11 -43.31
CA GLN A 23 9.30 -30.97 -43.52
C GLN A 23 10.43 -30.25 -44.25
N ARG A 24 10.11 -29.45 -45.28
CA ARG A 24 11.10 -28.68 -46.02
C ARG A 24 11.82 -27.66 -45.12
N TRP A 25 11.05 -26.88 -44.35
CA TRP A 25 11.63 -25.88 -43.45
C TRP A 25 12.47 -26.49 -42.33
N ALA A 26 12.06 -27.65 -41.81
CA ALA A 26 12.84 -28.39 -40.82
C ALA A 26 14.15 -28.95 -41.42
N ALA A 27 14.09 -29.50 -42.64
CA ALA A 27 15.27 -30.02 -43.33
C ALA A 27 16.30 -28.93 -43.67
N ASP A 28 15.81 -27.72 -43.99
CA ASP A 28 16.66 -26.55 -44.27
C ASP A 28 17.17 -25.85 -42.98
N ASP A 29 16.76 -26.32 -41.79
CA ASP A 29 17.02 -25.67 -40.49
C ASP A 29 16.66 -24.17 -40.53
N LEU A 30 15.57 -23.85 -41.24
CA LEU A 30 15.28 -22.51 -41.77
C LEU A 30 15.19 -21.44 -40.69
N TYR A 31 14.76 -21.83 -39.48
CA TYR A 31 14.48 -20.92 -38.39
C TYR A 31 15.65 -20.71 -37.42
N ARG A 32 16.74 -21.46 -37.59
CA ARG A 32 17.93 -21.33 -36.75
C ARG A 32 18.54 -19.94 -36.82
N THR A 33 18.93 -19.44 -35.66
CA THR A 33 19.51 -18.10 -35.49
C THR A 33 20.93 -18.22 -34.94
N THR A 34 21.92 -17.66 -35.64
CA THR A 34 23.31 -17.66 -35.16
C THR A 34 23.68 -16.30 -34.53
N PRO A 35 24.55 -16.28 -33.49
CA PRO A 35 25.00 -15.02 -32.88
C PRO A 35 25.95 -14.19 -33.78
N ALA A 36 26.64 -14.83 -34.71
CA ALA A 36 27.57 -14.20 -35.65
C ALA A 36 26.88 -14.03 -37.01
N ASP A 37 26.20 -12.91 -37.19
CA ASP A 37 25.41 -12.59 -38.38
C ASP A 37 25.46 -11.07 -38.62
N ASP A 38 25.77 -10.65 -39.85
CA ASP A 38 25.89 -9.23 -40.22
C ASP A 38 24.53 -8.55 -40.46
N ARG A 39 23.45 -9.33 -40.52
CA ARG A 39 22.08 -8.80 -40.67
C ARG A 39 21.60 -8.11 -39.39
N PRO A 40 20.71 -7.10 -39.50
CA PRO A 40 20.13 -6.47 -38.32
C PRO A 40 19.35 -7.49 -37.48
N LYS A 41 19.62 -7.52 -36.17
CA LYS A 41 18.96 -8.45 -35.24
C LYS A 41 17.52 -8.03 -34.93
N TYR A 42 16.66 -9.01 -34.72
CA TYR A 42 15.32 -8.78 -34.18
C TYR A 42 14.95 -9.94 -33.24
N TYR A 43 14.56 -9.65 -32.00
CA TYR A 43 14.20 -10.67 -31.01
C TYR A 43 12.71 -10.59 -30.73
N ILE A 44 11.99 -11.65 -31.12
CA ILE A 44 10.56 -11.82 -30.88
C ILE A 44 10.40 -12.91 -29.84
N LEU A 45 9.74 -12.59 -28.74
CA LEU A 45 9.61 -13.47 -27.59
C LEU A 45 8.14 -13.63 -27.23
N ASP A 46 7.73 -14.89 -27.10
CA ASP A 46 6.46 -15.27 -26.52
C ASP A 46 6.62 -15.57 -25.03
N PHE A 47 5.53 -15.40 -24.27
CA PHE A 47 5.45 -16.04 -22.96
C PHE A 47 5.33 -17.56 -23.18
N PHE A 48 6.46 -18.25 -22.98
CA PHE A 48 6.54 -19.71 -23.03
C PHE A 48 5.53 -20.40 -22.08
N PRO A 49 4.91 -21.52 -22.49
CA PRO A 49 3.79 -22.10 -21.76
C PRO A 49 4.21 -22.92 -20.54
N TYR A 50 3.28 -23.02 -19.59
CA TYR A 50 3.29 -24.07 -18.57
C TYR A 50 2.95 -25.43 -19.22
N PRO A 51 3.80 -26.46 -19.13
CA PRO A 51 3.48 -27.80 -19.59
C PRO A 51 2.61 -28.51 -18.55
N SER A 52 1.40 -28.00 -18.31
CA SER A 52 0.45 -28.47 -17.29
C SER A 52 -0.91 -28.91 -17.84
N GLY A 53 -1.14 -28.76 -19.15
CA GLY A 53 -2.35 -29.20 -19.85
C GLY A 53 -2.09 -30.31 -20.86
N GLU A 54 -3.13 -30.98 -21.34
CA GLU A 54 -3.01 -32.09 -22.30
C GLU A 54 -2.55 -31.63 -23.70
N GLY A 55 -2.59 -30.34 -24.02
CA GLY A 55 -2.08 -29.76 -25.26
C GLY A 55 -2.41 -28.27 -25.42
N LEU A 56 -2.03 -27.70 -26.56
CA LEU A 56 -2.38 -26.35 -26.97
C LEU A 56 -3.90 -26.18 -27.11
N SER A 57 -4.35 -25.00 -26.72
CA SER A 57 -5.72 -24.51 -26.96
C SER A 57 -5.69 -23.38 -27.97
N VAL A 58 -6.85 -23.01 -28.52
CA VAL A 58 -6.97 -21.84 -29.41
C VAL A 58 -6.50 -20.55 -28.72
N GLY A 59 -6.64 -20.46 -27.39
CA GLY A 59 -6.10 -19.35 -26.61
C GLY A 59 -4.57 -19.24 -26.68
N HIS A 60 -3.87 -20.38 -26.71
CA HIS A 60 -2.43 -20.39 -26.94
C HIS A 60 -2.08 -19.91 -28.36
N CYS A 61 -2.81 -20.38 -29.37
CA CYS A 61 -2.59 -19.96 -30.76
C CYS A 61 -2.81 -18.46 -30.95
N ARG A 62 -3.75 -17.84 -30.22
CA ARG A 62 -3.96 -16.39 -30.22
C ARG A 62 -2.71 -15.60 -29.79
N ASN A 63 -1.85 -16.18 -28.95
CA ASN A 63 -0.59 -15.55 -28.56
C ASN A 63 0.52 -15.83 -29.58
N TYR A 64 0.69 -17.10 -29.99
CA TYR A 64 1.84 -17.55 -30.77
C TYR A 64 1.75 -17.29 -32.28
N VAL A 65 0.55 -17.27 -32.86
CA VAL A 65 0.38 -17.04 -34.30
C VAL A 65 0.72 -15.59 -34.69
N PRO A 66 0.27 -14.55 -33.95
CA PRO A 66 0.66 -13.17 -34.27
C PRO A 66 2.17 -12.93 -34.20
N THR A 67 2.87 -13.49 -33.21
CA THR A 67 4.33 -13.36 -33.08
C THR A 67 5.05 -14.11 -34.19
N ASP A 68 4.55 -15.29 -34.60
CA ASP A 68 5.04 -16.01 -35.79
C ASP A 68 4.92 -15.18 -37.08
N VAL A 69 3.79 -14.50 -37.29
CA VAL A 69 3.58 -13.60 -38.44
C VAL A 69 4.64 -12.50 -38.43
N ILE A 70 4.89 -11.88 -37.28
CA ILE A 70 5.92 -10.83 -37.13
C ILE A 70 7.31 -11.42 -37.38
N ALA A 71 7.60 -12.62 -36.90
CA ALA A 71 8.89 -13.29 -37.09
C ALA A 71 9.19 -13.57 -38.55
N ARG A 72 8.21 -14.10 -39.29
CA ARG A 72 8.30 -14.32 -40.73
C ARG A 72 8.46 -13.00 -41.48
N TYR A 73 7.68 -11.99 -41.14
CA TYR A 73 7.76 -10.66 -41.75
C TYR A 73 9.17 -10.06 -41.63
N TYR A 74 9.75 -10.03 -40.44
CA TYR A 74 11.11 -9.48 -40.25
C TYR A 74 12.19 -10.36 -40.90
N ARG A 75 12.02 -11.69 -40.89
CA ARG A 75 12.95 -12.60 -41.58
C ARG A 75 12.95 -12.33 -43.10
N MET A 76 11.78 -12.12 -43.70
CA MET A 76 11.63 -11.77 -45.11
C MET A 76 12.19 -10.36 -45.44
N LYS A 77 12.21 -9.45 -44.47
CA LYS A 77 12.89 -8.16 -44.59
C LYS A 77 14.42 -8.24 -44.47
N GLY A 78 14.98 -9.44 -44.30
CA GLY A 78 16.43 -9.65 -44.21
C GLY A 78 17.01 -9.45 -42.81
N TYR A 79 16.20 -9.49 -41.75
CA TYR A 79 16.69 -9.47 -40.37
C TYR A 79 17.17 -10.85 -39.92
N ASN A 80 18.14 -10.88 -39.00
CA ASN A 80 18.48 -12.06 -38.22
C ASN A 80 17.48 -12.17 -37.05
N VAL A 81 16.42 -12.97 -37.24
CA VAL A 81 15.30 -13.06 -36.30
C VAL A 81 15.49 -14.22 -35.33
N LEU A 82 15.67 -13.90 -34.05
CA LEU A 82 15.54 -14.86 -32.95
C LEU A 82 14.07 -14.96 -32.54
N HIS A 83 13.46 -16.14 -32.76
CA HIS A 83 12.13 -16.48 -32.27
C HIS A 83 12.23 -17.81 -31.48
N PRO A 84 12.52 -17.77 -30.18
CA PRO A 84 12.76 -18.96 -29.38
C PRO A 84 11.47 -19.45 -28.70
N MET A 85 11.52 -20.67 -28.19
CA MET A 85 10.47 -21.24 -27.35
C MET A 85 11.09 -22.13 -26.27
N GLY A 86 10.33 -22.41 -25.22
CA GLY A 86 10.72 -23.32 -24.15
C GLY A 86 9.54 -23.69 -23.27
N TRP A 87 9.82 -24.17 -22.06
CA TRP A 87 8.82 -24.65 -21.12
C TRP A 87 9.02 -24.05 -19.73
N ASP A 88 7.99 -23.38 -19.22
CA ASP A 88 7.96 -22.96 -17.82
C ASP A 88 7.44 -24.12 -16.95
N ALA A 89 8.35 -25.03 -16.62
CA ALA A 89 8.04 -26.36 -16.15
C ALA A 89 8.04 -26.54 -14.63
N PHE A 90 8.56 -25.58 -13.86
CA PHE A 90 8.52 -25.63 -12.39
C PHE A 90 7.24 -25.02 -11.82
N GLY A 91 6.98 -25.31 -10.54
CA GLY A 91 5.95 -24.63 -9.76
C GLY A 91 4.58 -25.29 -9.77
N LEU A 92 3.62 -24.57 -9.17
CA LEU A 92 2.28 -25.05 -8.85
C LEU A 92 1.52 -25.67 -10.04
N PRO A 93 1.54 -25.09 -11.26
CA PRO A 93 0.76 -25.65 -12.37
C PRO A 93 1.16 -27.09 -12.72
N ALA A 94 2.46 -27.37 -12.80
CA ALA A 94 2.97 -28.69 -13.16
C ALA A 94 2.79 -29.71 -12.03
N GLU A 95 3.07 -29.31 -10.79
CA GLU A 95 2.91 -30.18 -9.62
C GLU A 95 1.44 -30.55 -9.37
N ASN A 96 0.52 -29.57 -9.44
CA ASN A 96 -0.91 -29.83 -9.27
C ASN A 96 -1.47 -30.76 -10.36
N ALA A 97 -1.02 -30.60 -11.61
CA ALA A 97 -1.37 -31.51 -12.70
C ALA A 97 -0.85 -32.92 -12.44
N ALA A 98 0.39 -33.05 -11.94
CA ALA A 98 1.00 -34.33 -11.61
C ALA A 98 0.27 -35.04 -10.46
N ILE A 99 -0.13 -34.31 -9.41
CA ILE A 99 -0.93 -34.82 -8.29
C ILE A 99 -2.29 -35.34 -8.80
N LYS A 100 -3.00 -34.54 -9.61
CA LYS A 100 -4.31 -34.92 -10.17
C LYS A 100 -4.22 -36.20 -11.01
N LEU A 101 -3.16 -36.33 -11.79
CA LEU A 101 -2.90 -37.49 -12.65
C LEU A 101 -2.15 -38.62 -11.92
N LYS A 102 -1.89 -38.48 -10.62
CA LYS A 102 -1.18 -39.45 -9.77
C LYS A 102 0.12 -39.94 -10.40
N THR A 103 0.93 -39.00 -10.87
CA THR A 103 2.20 -39.28 -11.57
C THR A 103 3.33 -38.39 -11.06
N ASN A 104 4.57 -38.72 -11.42
CA ASN A 104 5.72 -37.89 -11.08
C ASN A 104 5.75 -36.65 -12.00
N PRO A 105 5.93 -35.42 -11.44
CA PRO A 105 5.97 -34.19 -12.23
C PRO A 105 6.99 -34.22 -13.38
N ALA A 106 8.18 -34.78 -13.17
CA ALA A 106 9.21 -34.82 -14.21
C ALA A 106 8.79 -35.67 -15.43
N ILE A 107 8.07 -36.77 -15.21
CA ILE A 107 7.52 -37.61 -16.28
C ILE A 107 6.42 -36.86 -17.03
N LEU A 108 5.52 -36.20 -16.28
CA LEU A 108 4.41 -35.46 -16.84
C LEU A 108 4.87 -34.28 -17.70
N ILE A 109 5.76 -33.47 -17.17
CA ILE A 109 6.33 -32.29 -17.82
C ILE A 109 6.94 -32.68 -19.16
N ARG A 110 7.74 -33.75 -19.20
CA ARG A 110 8.37 -34.22 -20.44
C ARG A 110 7.31 -34.58 -21.49
N ARG A 111 6.32 -35.38 -21.10
CA ARG A 111 5.23 -35.79 -22.00
C ARG A 111 4.45 -34.58 -22.55
N PHE A 112 4.15 -33.60 -21.69
CA PHE A 112 3.39 -32.42 -22.09
C PHE A 112 4.23 -31.47 -22.95
N ALA A 113 5.50 -31.22 -22.60
CA ALA A 113 6.42 -30.45 -23.45
C ALA A 113 6.56 -31.06 -24.85
N ASP A 114 6.78 -32.38 -24.95
CA ASP A 114 6.87 -33.10 -26.23
C ASP A 114 5.58 -32.93 -27.06
N ASN A 115 4.41 -33.00 -26.42
CA ASN A 115 3.14 -32.82 -27.11
C ASN A 115 2.91 -31.36 -27.56
N TYR A 116 3.23 -30.38 -26.71
CA TYR A 116 3.14 -28.97 -27.07
C TYR A 116 4.07 -28.66 -28.25
N LYS A 117 5.32 -29.12 -28.21
CA LYS A 117 6.28 -28.96 -29.33
C LYS A 117 5.74 -29.54 -30.62
N ARG A 118 5.18 -30.76 -30.57
CA ARG A 118 4.53 -31.41 -31.71
C ARG A 118 3.39 -30.54 -32.26
N GLN A 119 2.50 -30.04 -31.40
CA GLN A 119 1.38 -29.21 -31.83
C GLN A 119 1.80 -27.83 -32.36
N MET A 120 2.81 -27.19 -31.76
CA MET A 120 3.41 -25.95 -32.29
C MET A 120 4.04 -26.18 -33.67
N SER A 121 4.64 -27.35 -33.88
CA SER A 121 5.17 -27.74 -35.20
C SER A 121 4.05 -27.99 -36.21
N LEU A 122 2.93 -28.59 -35.79
CA LEU A 122 1.77 -28.83 -36.64
C LEU A 122 1.09 -27.55 -37.11
N ILE A 123 1.06 -26.49 -36.29
CA ILE A 123 0.58 -25.17 -36.72
C ILE A 123 1.63 -24.39 -37.53
N GLY A 124 2.82 -24.96 -37.74
CA GLY A 124 3.89 -24.36 -38.54
C GLY A 124 4.58 -23.16 -37.90
N ALA A 125 4.63 -23.05 -36.56
CA ALA A 125 5.31 -21.95 -35.90
C ALA A 125 6.84 -21.96 -36.15
N SER A 126 7.41 -20.79 -36.41
CA SER A 126 8.78 -20.57 -36.88
C SER A 126 9.83 -20.42 -35.76
N TYR A 127 9.79 -21.35 -34.80
CA TYR A 127 10.71 -21.33 -33.66
C TYR A 127 12.09 -21.87 -33.98
N ASP A 128 13.11 -21.27 -33.35
CA ASP A 128 14.46 -21.83 -33.25
C ASP A 128 14.52 -22.88 -32.14
N TRP A 129 14.15 -24.12 -32.47
CA TRP A 129 14.18 -25.24 -31.53
C TRP A 129 15.58 -25.63 -31.05
N SER A 130 16.66 -25.12 -31.66
CA SER A 130 18.02 -25.32 -31.16
C SER A 130 18.29 -24.54 -29.86
N ARG A 131 17.41 -23.59 -29.53
CA ARG A 131 17.45 -22.76 -28.32
C ARG A 131 16.36 -23.11 -27.31
N GLU A 132 15.78 -24.30 -27.43
CA GLU A 132 14.76 -24.80 -26.50
C GLU A 132 15.30 -24.84 -25.06
N ILE A 133 14.55 -24.25 -24.14
CA ILE A 133 14.84 -24.30 -22.70
C ILE A 133 13.73 -25.00 -21.95
N ASN A 134 14.08 -25.59 -20.81
CA ASN A 134 13.12 -26.16 -19.88
C ASN A 134 13.54 -25.77 -18.46
N SER A 135 12.69 -25.01 -17.77
CA SER A 135 13.03 -24.43 -16.47
C SER A 135 13.26 -25.48 -15.36
N SER A 136 12.74 -26.71 -15.54
CA SER A 136 12.92 -27.82 -14.57
C SER A 136 14.21 -28.62 -14.75
N THR A 137 15.01 -28.33 -15.78
CA THR A 137 16.27 -29.06 -16.03
C THR A 137 17.43 -28.46 -15.23
N PRO A 138 18.35 -29.30 -14.69
CA PRO A 138 19.53 -28.81 -13.97
C PRO A 138 20.38 -27.83 -14.78
N GLN A 139 20.48 -28.04 -16.09
CA GLN A 139 21.18 -27.17 -17.03
C GLN A 139 20.59 -25.76 -17.11
N TYR A 140 19.33 -25.57 -16.69
CA TYR A 140 18.72 -24.26 -16.58
C TYR A 140 18.75 -23.73 -15.13
N TYR A 141 18.18 -24.46 -14.17
CA TYR A 141 17.98 -23.92 -12.83
C TYR A 141 19.27 -23.76 -12.01
N HIS A 142 20.40 -24.36 -12.39
CA HIS A 142 21.67 -24.04 -11.74
C HIS A 142 22.03 -22.55 -11.92
N TRP A 143 21.60 -21.91 -13.00
CA TRP A 143 21.76 -20.47 -13.19
C TRP A 143 20.85 -19.65 -12.28
N THR A 144 19.65 -20.13 -11.96
CA THR A 144 18.77 -19.43 -11.00
C THR A 144 19.32 -19.55 -9.57
N GLN A 145 19.91 -20.70 -9.22
CA GLN A 145 20.67 -20.89 -7.97
C GLN A 145 21.90 -19.96 -7.94
N TRP A 146 22.63 -19.85 -9.05
CA TRP A 146 23.76 -18.94 -9.17
C TRP A 146 23.34 -17.47 -9.03
N ILE A 147 22.26 -17.04 -9.70
CA ILE A 147 21.69 -15.69 -9.55
C ILE A 147 21.30 -15.43 -8.09
N PHE A 148 20.69 -16.39 -7.41
CA PHE A 148 20.39 -16.27 -5.97
C PHE A 148 21.66 -16.00 -5.15
N LEU A 149 22.76 -16.72 -5.40
CA LEU A 149 24.03 -16.49 -4.72
C LEU A 149 24.62 -15.10 -5.04
N ARG A 150 24.49 -14.63 -6.29
CA ARG A 150 24.89 -13.27 -6.67
C ARG A 150 24.09 -12.22 -5.91
N LEU A 151 22.77 -12.37 -5.82
CA LEU A 151 21.90 -11.46 -5.07
C LEU A 151 22.15 -11.53 -3.56
N TYR A 152 22.39 -12.73 -3.02
CA TYR A 152 22.74 -12.91 -1.62
C TYR A 152 24.03 -12.16 -1.28
N SER A 153 25.03 -12.22 -2.14
CA SER A 153 26.31 -11.52 -1.97
C SER A 153 26.32 -10.06 -2.44
N SER A 154 25.15 -9.46 -2.71
CA SER A 154 25.04 -8.07 -3.16
C SER A 154 24.05 -7.28 -2.31
N TRP A 155 24.21 -5.96 -2.30
CA TRP A 155 23.26 -4.99 -1.76
C TRP A 155 22.99 -3.90 -2.79
N TYR A 156 21.96 -3.08 -2.58
CA TYR A 156 21.66 -1.95 -3.46
C TYR A 156 22.19 -0.65 -2.89
N ASP A 157 23.12 -0.01 -3.60
CA ASP A 157 23.64 1.31 -3.23
C ASP A 157 22.84 2.39 -3.95
N ALA A 158 21.90 3.02 -3.24
CA ALA A 158 21.04 4.06 -3.79
C ALA A 158 21.82 5.29 -4.28
N ARG A 159 23.03 5.53 -3.76
CA ARG A 159 23.89 6.66 -4.18
C ARG A 159 24.52 6.42 -5.55
N ALA A 160 24.80 5.15 -5.86
CA ALA A 160 25.37 4.72 -7.14
C ALA A 160 24.30 4.21 -8.14
N ASP A 161 23.04 4.14 -7.71
CA ASP A 161 21.89 3.61 -8.45
C ASP A 161 22.12 2.18 -9.01
N GLN A 162 22.82 1.31 -8.25
CA GLN A 162 23.18 -0.05 -8.71
C GLN A 162 23.42 -1.06 -7.57
N ALA A 163 23.39 -2.35 -7.93
CA ALA A 163 23.84 -3.42 -7.05
C ALA A 163 25.37 -3.39 -6.87
N ARG A 164 25.84 -3.53 -5.64
CA ARG A 164 27.25 -3.63 -5.29
C ARG A 164 27.53 -4.86 -4.42
N PRO A 165 28.76 -5.40 -4.41
CA PRO A 165 29.15 -6.49 -3.52
C PRO A 165 28.91 -6.14 -2.05
N ILE A 166 28.36 -7.08 -1.28
CA ILE A 166 28.11 -6.89 0.16
C ILE A 166 29.39 -6.61 0.95
N SER A 167 30.54 -7.11 0.48
CA SER A 167 31.85 -6.88 1.09
C SER A 167 32.25 -5.40 1.09
N GLU A 168 31.80 -4.61 0.10
CA GLU A 168 32.04 -3.17 0.07
C GLU A 168 31.25 -2.45 1.18
N LEU A 169 30.02 -2.90 1.45
CA LEU A 169 29.22 -2.39 2.58
C LEU A 169 29.87 -2.75 3.92
N GLU A 170 30.41 -3.96 4.07
CA GLU A 170 31.11 -4.37 5.30
C GLU A 170 32.32 -3.48 5.60
N ALA A 171 33.07 -3.09 4.56
CA ALA A 171 34.19 -2.15 4.68
C ALA A 171 33.72 -0.74 5.06
N GLU A 172 32.62 -0.25 4.46
CA GLU A 172 32.03 1.05 4.80
C GLU A 172 31.52 1.08 6.25
N LEU A 173 30.81 0.04 6.70
CA LEU A 173 30.34 -0.11 8.08
C LEU A 173 31.50 -0.14 9.08
N ALA A 174 32.63 -0.76 8.71
CA ALA A 174 33.83 -0.80 9.56
C ALA A 174 34.52 0.56 9.71
N ALA A 175 34.42 1.42 8.69
CA ALA A 175 35.01 2.76 8.71
C ALA A 175 34.07 3.80 9.35
N HIS A 176 32.77 3.72 9.08
CA HIS A 176 31.84 4.83 9.33
C HIS A 176 30.54 4.42 10.03
N GLY A 177 30.33 3.12 10.30
CA GLY A 177 29.02 2.62 10.72
C GLY A 177 27.96 2.92 9.65
N THR A 178 26.73 3.20 10.05
CA THR A 178 25.63 3.50 9.13
C THR A 178 25.50 4.98 8.74
N SER A 179 26.36 5.85 9.27
CA SER A 179 26.24 7.31 9.14
C SER A 179 26.23 7.83 7.70
N GLN A 180 26.85 7.09 6.75
CA GLN A 180 26.94 7.47 5.34
C GLN A 180 25.88 6.80 4.43
N LEU A 181 25.03 5.94 4.99
CA LEU A 181 24.07 5.14 4.22
C LEU A 181 22.72 5.81 3.99
N GLY A 182 22.45 6.96 4.64
CA GLY A 182 21.18 7.68 4.47
C GLY A 182 19.94 6.88 4.89
N LEU A 183 20.09 5.97 5.86
CA LEU A 183 19.02 5.07 6.31
C LEU A 183 17.81 5.83 6.87
N PRO A 184 16.57 5.30 6.75
CA PRO A 184 15.38 5.82 7.45
C PRO A 184 15.61 6.06 8.96
N LEU A 185 14.86 6.98 9.57
CA LEU A 185 14.92 7.24 11.01
C LEU A 185 14.46 6.01 11.79
N SER A 186 13.47 5.28 11.26
CA SER A 186 12.98 4.03 11.84
C SER A 186 14.02 2.90 11.86
N ASP A 187 15.09 3.04 11.06
CA ASP A 187 16.07 2.00 10.87
C ASP A 187 17.18 2.08 11.92
N GLN A 188 17.50 0.96 12.55
CA GLN A 188 18.58 0.88 13.54
C GLN A 188 19.90 1.39 12.92
N GLN A 189 20.48 2.38 13.58
CA GLN A 189 21.80 2.97 13.31
C GLN A 189 22.86 2.30 14.19
N ILE A 190 24.08 2.17 13.66
CA ILE A 190 25.24 1.68 14.43
C ILE A 190 26.48 2.49 14.09
N SER A 191 27.34 2.69 15.09
CA SER A 191 28.68 3.27 14.91
C SER A 191 29.67 2.24 14.33
N ALA A 192 30.79 2.74 13.81
CA ALA A 192 31.90 1.90 13.37
C ALA A 192 32.44 1.03 14.52
N ALA A 193 32.51 1.57 15.74
CA ALA A 193 32.97 0.85 16.92
C ALA A 193 32.05 -0.33 17.25
N GLU A 194 30.73 -0.13 17.22
CA GLU A 194 29.74 -1.20 17.42
C GLU A 194 29.86 -2.28 16.36
N TRP A 195 29.92 -1.90 15.08
CA TRP A 195 30.11 -2.86 13.98
C TRP A 195 31.38 -3.70 14.14
N ASN A 196 32.49 -3.06 14.50
CA ASN A 196 33.76 -3.74 14.69
C ASN A 196 33.72 -4.70 15.89
N ALA A 197 32.90 -4.41 16.91
CA ALA A 197 32.66 -5.30 18.05
C ALA A 197 31.69 -6.47 17.75
N TYR A 198 30.93 -6.43 16.65
CA TYR A 198 29.98 -7.50 16.31
C TYR A 198 30.68 -8.82 15.98
N ARG A 199 30.18 -9.92 16.56
CA ARG A 199 30.55 -11.29 16.20
C ARG A 199 30.03 -11.65 14.80
N PRO A 200 30.58 -12.68 14.13
CA PRO A 200 30.17 -13.08 12.78
C PRO A 200 28.66 -13.25 12.59
N LEU A 201 27.96 -13.87 13.56
CA LEU A 201 26.51 -14.03 13.51
C LEU A 201 25.76 -12.69 13.60
N GLN A 202 26.22 -11.76 14.45
CA GLN A 202 25.61 -10.43 14.58
C GLN A 202 25.79 -9.63 13.29
N ARG A 203 26.97 -9.72 12.65
CA ARG A 203 27.21 -9.12 11.33
C ARG A 203 26.28 -9.69 10.27
N GLN A 204 26.10 -11.01 10.20
CA GLN A 204 25.18 -11.62 9.24
C GLN A 204 23.73 -11.19 9.46
N GLU A 205 23.28 -11.17 10.72
CA GLU A 205 21.92 -10.74 11.08
C GLU A 205 21.69 -9.25 10.78
N PHE A 206 22.72 -8.40 10.89
CA PHE A 206 22.62 -7.00 10.51
C PHE A 206 22.62 -6.83 8.98
N LEU A 207 23.55 -7.47 8.27
CA LEU A 207 23.68 -7.36 6.81
C LEU A 207 22.46 -7.86 6.04
N LYS A 208 21.65 -8.76 6.61
CA LYS A 208 20.41 -9.24 5.98
C LYS A 208 19.48 -8.08 5.60
N ARG A 209 19.55 -6.95 6.31
CA ARG A 209 18.78 -5.72 6.06
C ARG A 209 19.15 -5.04 4.73
N PHE A 210 20.32 -5.34 4.19
CA PHE A 210 20.86 -4.71 2.98
C PHE A 210 20.96 -5.67 1.80
N ARG A 211 21.10 -6.98 2.06
CA ARG A 211 21.24 -7.99 1.00
C ARG A 211 20.04 -7.98 0.06
N LEU A 212 20.31 -8.22 -1.23
CA LEU A 212 19.29 -8.35 -2.26
C LEU A 212 18.57 -9.70 -2.20
N ALA A 213 19.19 -10.73 -1.63
CA ALA A 213 18.51 -11.95 -1.18
C ALA A 213 18.75 -12.15 0.32
N TYR A 214 17.69 -12.30 1.10
CA TYR A 214 17.79 -12.41 2.55
C TYR A 214 16.71 -13.32 3.13
N ARG A 215 16.94 -13.81 4.35
CA ARG A 215 15.96 -14.57 5.11
C ARG A 215 15.26 -13.66 6.11
N GLY A 216 13.92 -13.62 6.04
CA GLY A 216 13.06 -12.81 6.89
C GLY A 216 11.91 -13.63 7.45
N GLU A 217 11.19 -13.07 8.41
CA GLU A 217 9.94 -13.66 8.90
C GLU A 217 8.78 -13.19 8.02
N ALA A 218 7.90 -14.12 7.68
CA ALA A 218 6.71 -13.87 6.88
C ALA A 218 5.52 -14.55 7.55
N THR A 219 4.44 -13.81 7.74
CA THR A 219 3.15 -14.42 8.04
C THR A 219 2.58 -14.96 6.73
N VAL A 220 2.36 -16.27 6.68
CA VAL A 220 1.86 -16.97 5.51
C VAL A 220 0.54 -17.67 5.82
N ASN A 221 -0.29 -17.82 4.80
CA ASN A 221 -1.46 -18.69 4.85
C ASN A 221 -0.98 -20.14 4.92
N TRP A 222 -1.41 -20.88 5.92
CA TRP A 222 -0.99 -22.25 6.19
C TRP A 222 -2.19 -23.18 6.18
N ASP A 223 -2.12 -24.21 5.35
CA ASP A 223 -3.07 -25.30 5.37
C ASP A 223 -2.67 -26.32 6.46
N PRO A 224 -3.46 -26.49 7.53
CA PRO A 224 -3.12 -27.42 8.61
C PRO A 224 -3.33 -28.89 8.23
N VAL A 225 -4.09 -29.20 7.18
CA VAL A 225 -4.30 -30.58 6.68
C VAL A 225 -3.19 -30.94 5.70
N ASP A 226 -2.97 -30.10 4.70
CA ASP A 226 -1.98 -30.34 3.65
C ASP A 226 -0.54 -30.03 4.08
N LYS A 227 -0.38 -29.39 5.25
CA LYS A 227 0.91 -28.99 5.82
C LYS A 227 1.76 -28.19 4.84
N THR A 228 1.14 -27.25 4.13
CA THR A 228 1.79 -26.43 3.12
C THR A 228 1.35 -24.97 3.22
N VAL A 229 2.18 -24.09 2.66
CA VAL A 229 1.84 -22.67 2.52
C VAL A 229 0.95 -22.49 1.31
N LEU A 230 -0.11 -21.69 1.48
CA LEU A 230 -1.04 -21.31 0.44
C LEU A 230 -0.74 -19.89 -0.06
N ALA A 231 -0.89 -19.69 -1.37
CA ALA A 231 -1.03 -18.35 -1.93
C ALA A 231 -2.37 -17.73 -1.50
N ASN A 232 -2.56 -16.41 -1.68
CA ASN A 232 -3.83 -15.77 -1.34
C ASN A 232 -4.99 -16.30 -2.19
N GLU A 233 -4.70 -16.64 -3.45
CA GLU A 233 -5.66 -17.20 -4.42
C GLU A 233 -6.06 -18.64 -4.10
N GLU A 234 -5.30 -19.31 -3.24
CA GLU A 234 -5.56 -20.67 -2.76
C GLU A 234 -6.41 -20.68 -1.47
N VAL A 235 -6.75 -19.49 -0.95
CA VAL A 235 -7.69 -19.30 0.16
C VAL A 235 -9.03 -18.82 -0.42
N LEU A 236 -10.08 -19.59 -0.20
CA LEU A 236 -11.44 -19.28 -0.62
C LEU A 236 -12.01 -18.09 0.19
N PRO A 237 -13.06 -17.40 -0.30
CA PRO A 237 -13.64 -16.24 0.38
C PRO A 237 -14.12 -16.50 1.83
N ASP A 238 -14.44 -17.75 2.16
CA ASP A 238 -14.83 -18.18 3.50
C ASP A 238 -13.64 -18.47 4.43
N GLY A 239 -12.41 -18.24 3.97
CA GLY A 239 -11.18 -18.47 4.73
C GLY A 239 -10.67 -19.91 4.71
N THR A 240 -11.29 -20.79 3.91
CA THR A 240 -10.87 -22.19 3.78
C THR A 240 -9.89 -22.42 2.63
N ALA A 241 -9.08 -23.46 2.73
CA ALA A 241 -8.15 -23.84 1.67
C ALA A 241 -8.89 -24.47 0.49
N TRP A 242 -8.58 -24.05 -0.73
CA TRP A 242 -9.26 -24.52 -1.95
C TRP A 242 -9.22 -26.04 -2.17
N ARG A 243 -8.21 -26.72 -1.60
CA ARG A 243 -7.99 -28.16 -1.79
C ARG A 243 -8.48 -28.99 -0.60
N SER A 244 -8.01 -28.69 0.61
CA SER A 244 -8.34 -29.50 1.80
C SER A 244 -9.69 -29.13 2.40
N GLY A 245 -10.23 -27.94 2.10
CA GLY A 245 -11.39 -27.37 2.78
C GLY A 245 -11.13 -26.98 4.23
N ALA A 246 -9.89 -27.09 4.72
CA ALA A 246 -9.55 -26.74 6.08
C ALA A 246 -9.52 -25.22 6.27
N LEU A 247 -9.87 -24.76 7.47
CA LEU A 247 -9.73 -23.35 7.82
C LEU A 247 -8.24 -22.96 7.81
N VAL A 248 -7.92 -21.90 7.09
CA VAL A 248 -6.53 -21.47 6.91
C VAL A 248 -6.01 -20.76 8.14
N GLU A 249 -4.85 -21.21 8.62
CA GLU A 249 -4.13 -20.60 9.74
C GLU A 249 -3.13 -19.56 9.23
N ARG A 250 -2.87 -18.52 10.02
CA ARG A 250 -1.74 -17.62 9.79
C ARG A 250 -0.53 -18.09 10.59
N LYS A 251 0.54 -18.45 9.90
CA LYS A 251 1.77 -18.94 10.53
C LYS A 251 2.95 -18.03 10.20
N THR A 252 3.71 -17.65 11.22
CA THR A 252 4.98 -16.94 11.02
C THR A 252 6.09 -17.94 10.73
N LEU A 253 6.67 -17.87 9.53
CA LEU A 253 7.75 -18.74 9.09
C LEU A 253 8.95 -17.92 8.62
N LYS A 254 10.15 -18.49 8.78
CA LYS A 254 11.35 -17.95 8.14
C LYS A 254 11.33 -18.31 6.65
N GLN A 255 11.28 -17.29 5.80
CA GLN A 255 11.20 -17.40 4.34
C GLN A 255 12.35 -16.61 3.69
N TRP A 256 12.65 -16.94 2.44
CA TRP A 256 13.59 -16.20 1.60
C TRP A 256 12.87 -15.14 0.78
N PHE A 257 13.50 -13.98 0.68
CA PHE A 257 12.99 -12.81 -0.01
C PHE A 257 14.04 -12.27 -0.98
N PHE A 258 13.56 -11.75 -2.12
CA PHE A 258 14.31 -10.79 -2.92
C PHE A 258 13.91 -9.36 -2.57
N ARG A 259 14.90 -8.51 -2.33
CA ARG A 259 14.74 -7.10 -1.98
C ARG A 259 14.44 -6.25 -3.22
N ILE A 260 13.34 -6.55 -3.91
CA ILE A 260 12.90 -5.78 -5.07
C ILE A 260 12.52 -4.34 -4.68
N SER A 261 12.10 -4.11 -3.43
CA SER A 261 11.76 -2.77 -2.94
C SER A 261 12.93 -1.78 -3.01
N ALA A 262 14.18 -2.26 -2.95
CA ALA A 262 15.36 -1.41 -3.14
C ALA A 262 15.45 -0.80 -4.55
N TYR A 263 14.78 -1.40 -5.53
CA TYR A 263 14.73 -0.92 -6.91
C TYR A 263 13.46 -0.10 -7.22
N SER A 264 12.60 0.18 -6.24
CA SER A 264 11.27 0.78 -6.51
C SER A 264 11.35 2.10 -7.27
N ASP A 265 12.28 2.99 -6.90
CA ASP A 265 12.44 4.28 -7.57
C ASP A 265 12.87 4.12 -9.02
N ARG A 266 13.84 3.23 -9.27
CA ARG A 266 14.29 2.90 -10.63
C ARG A 266 13.19 2.28 -11.46
N LEU A 267 12.47 1.30 -10.90
CA LEU A 267 11.37 0.64 -11.60
C LEU A 267 10.27 1.64 -11.96
N ASP A 268 9.96 2.60 -11.09
CA ASP A 268 8.98 3.65 -11.37
C ASP A 268 9.46 4.63 -12.46
N ARG A 269 10.70 5.13 -12.32
CA ARG A 269 11.32 6.10 -13.24
C ARG A 269 11.55 5.50 -14.62
N ASP A 270 12.08 4.28 -14.68
CA ASP A 270 12.49 3.66 -15.94
C ASP A 270 11.28 3.21 -16.78
N LEU A 271 10.06 3.21 -16.22
CA LEU A 271 8.81 3.05 -16.99
C LEU A 271 8.60 4.17 -18.03
N ASP A 272 9.23 5.33 -17.86
CA ASP A 272 9.22 6.40 -18.88
C ASP A 272 10.10 6.08 -20.10
N THR A 273 10.94 5.04 -20.02
CA THR A 273 11.90 4.67 -21.07
C THR A 273 11.43 3.51 -21.95
N VAL A 274 10.32 2.86 -21.59
CA VAL A 274 9.82 1.67 -22.29
C VAL A 274 8.67 2.02 -23.25
N ASP A 275 8.68 1.42 -24.44
CA ASP A 275 7.58 1.51 -25.40
C ASP A 275 6.50 0.46 -25.09
N TRP A 276 5.76 0.70 -24.00
CA TRP A 276 4.71 -0.21 -23.49
C TRP A 276 3.32 0.44 -23.57
N PRO A 277 2.24 -0.36 -23.67
CA PRO A 277 0.89 0.17 -23.61
C PRO A 277 0.65 0.96 -22.32
N ALA A 278 0.07 2.16 -22.44
CA ALA A 278 -0.15 3.06 -21.30
C ALA A 278 -0.88 2.40 -20.13
N ARG A 279 -1.85 1.51 -20.40
CA ARG A 279 -2.56 0.73 -19.37
C ARG A 279 -1.61 -0.12 -18.52
N ILE A 280 -0.62 -0.77 -19.13
CA ILE A 280 0.36 -1.61 -18.40
C ILE A 280 1.28 -0.73 -17.56
N VAL A 281 1.75 0.40 -18.11
CA VAL A 281 2.55 1.38 -17.36
C VAL A 281 1.79 1.88 -16.13
N THR A 282 0.52 2.29 -16.30
CA THR A 282 -0.33 2.72 -15.18
C THR A 282 -0.54 1.61 -14.14
N MET A 283 -0.75 0.37 -14.57
CA MET A 283 -0.86 -0.77 -13.64
C MET A 283 0.43 -0.96 -12.83
N GLN A 284 1.60 -0.87 -13.47
CA GLN A 284 2.90 -0.99 -12.79
C GLN A 284 3.13 0.18 -11.82
N ARG A 285 2.85 1.42 -12.20
CA ARG A 285 2.94 2.60 -11.30
C ARG A 285 2.04 2.45 -10.08
N ASN A 286 0.80 2.00 -10.28
CA ASN A 286 -0.15 1.76 -9.19
C ASN A 286 0.29 0.61 -8.28
N TRP A 287 0.96 -0.40 -8.83
CA TRP A 287 1.52 -1.53 -8.07
C TRP A 287 2.74 -1.11 -7.26
N ILE A 288 3.68 -0.38 -7.88
CA ILE A 288 4.85 0.21 -7.22
C ILE A 288 4.39 1.17 -6.12
N GLY A 289 3.40 2.01 -6.43
CA GLY A 289 2.70 2.87 -5.50
C GLY A 289 3.63 3.87 -4.83
N ARG A 290 4.37 4.64 -5.64
CA ARG A 290 5.26 5.70 -5.15
C ARG A 290 4.45 6.82 -4.50
N SER A 291 4.87 7.21 -3.30
CA SER A 291 4.27 8.30 -2.53
C SER A 291 5.36 9.08 -1.80
N GLN A 292 5.19 10.39 -1.72
CA GLN A 292 6.05 11.25 -0.90
C GLN A 292 5.41 11.44 0.46
N GLY A 293 6.21 11.32 1.51
CA GLY A 293 5.76 11.53 2.88
C GLY A 293 6.90 11.94 3.79
N ALA A 294 6.66 11.80 5.09
CA ALA A 294 7.62 12.13 6.13
C ALA A 294 7.67 11.02 7.17
N GLU A 295 8.88 10.76 7.67
CA GLU A 295 9.04 10.16 8.99
C GLU A 295 8.99 11.26 10.02
N VAL A 296 8.17 11.07 11.06
CA VAL A 296 7.92 12.08 12.09
C VAL A 296 8.22 11.45 13.45
N ILE A 297 8.97 12.16 14.28
CA ILE A 297 9.35 11.76 15.63
C ILE A 297 8.38 12.39 16.62
N PHE A 298 7.67 11.55 17.35
CA PHE A 298 6.82 11.93 18.47
C PHE A 298 7.49 11.49 19.77
N GLN A 299 7.75 12.45 20.67
CA GLN A 299 8.43 12.17 21.94
C GLN A 299 7.43 11.75 23.00
N VAL A 300 7.64 10.60 23.63
CA VAL A 300 6.89 10.16 24.81
C VAL A 300 7.49 10.83 26.03
N ALA A 301 6.66 11.53 26.82
CA ALA A 301 7.13 12.22 28.02
C ALA A 301 7.77 11.23 29.00
N ALA A 302 8.90 11.62 29.59
CA ALA A 302 9.57 10.83 30.61
C ALA A 302 8.68 10.71 31.87
N LYS A 303 8.67 9.52 32.48
CA LYS A 303 8.09 9.28 33.82
C LYS A 303 9.24 9.08 34.80
N GLU A 304 8.98 9.19 36.11
CA GLU A 304 10.02 9.15 37.18
C GLU A 304 11.01 7.96 37.07
N ASP A 305 10.65 6.88 36.36
CA ASP A 305 11.51 5.71 36.10
C ASP A 305 11.63 5.27 34.61
N VAL A 306 11.09 6.04 33.66
CA VAL A 306 11.13 5.71 32.22
C VAL A 306 11.74 6.87 31.44
N PRO A 307 12.92 6.69 30.80
CA PRO A 307 13.53 7.73 29.99
C PRO A 307 12.62 8.07 28.81
N ALA A 308 12.75 9.30 28.29
CA ALA A 308 12.05 9.72 27.08
C ALA A 308 12.30 8.70 25.95
N GLN A 309 11.22 8.34 25.24
CA GLN A 309 11.25 7.41 24.12
C GLN A 309 10.73 8.11 22.87
N ASP A 310 11.27 7.76 21.72
CA ASP A 310 10.80 8.27 20.44
C ASP A 310 9.86 7.25 19.79
N ILE A 311 8.68 7.73 19.36
CA ILE A 311 7.80 7.00 18.45
C ILE A 311 7.98 7.61 17.07
N ILE A 312 8.53 6.82 16.14
CA ILE A 312 8.68 7.23 14.74
C ILE A 312 7.46 6.73 13.98
N VAL A 313 6.78 7.60 13.26
CA VAL A 313 5.67 7.25 12.36
C VAL A 313 6.01 7.66 10.93
N TYR A 314 5.43 6.97 9.95
CA TYR A 314 5.46 7.40 8.56
C TYR A 314 4.07 7.89 8.14
N THR A 315 3.99 9.05 7.50
CA THR A 315 2.75 9.60 6.94
C THR A 315 2.96 10.11 5.52
N THR A 316 2.00 9.84 4.62
CA THR A 316 1.92 10.48 3.30
C THR A 316 1.21 11.83 3.34
N ARG A 317 0.66 12.22 4.49
CA ARG A 317 -0.05 13.47 4.73
C ARG A 317 0.60 14.28 5.86
N PRO A 318 1.89 14.67 5.74
CA PRO A 318 2.51 15.50 6.76
C PRO A 318 1.84 16.87 6.87
N ASP A 319 1.15 17.35 5.83
CA ASP A 319 0.31 18.56 5.84
C ASP A 319 -0.77 18.54 6.93
N THR A 320 -1.19 17.37 7.42
CA THR A 320 -2.24 17.25 8.42
C THR A 320 -1.74 17.06 9.85
N LEU A 321 -0.42 17.16 10.10
CA LEU A 321 0.21 16.92 11.41
C LEU A 321 -0.38 17.74 12.56
N TRP A 322 -0.84 18.97 12.30
CA TRP A 322 -1.47 19.82 13.33
C TRP A 322 -2.80 19.26 13.83
N GLY A 323 -3.48 18.43 13.03
CA GLY A 323 -4.72 17.75 13.36
C GLY A 323 -4.52 16.36 13.96
N ALA A 324 -3.26 15.97 14.23
CA ALA A 324 -2.99 14.71 14.91
C ALA A 324 -3.35 14.84 16.40
N THR A 325 -4.42 14.16 16.83
CA THR A 325 -4.98 14.29 18.18
C THR A 325 -4.77 13.07 19.06
N PHE A 326 -4.32 11.95 18.50
CA PHE A 326 -3.87 10.77 19.23
C PHE A 326 -2.89 9.95 18.38
N MET A 327 -2.20 9.02 19.03
CA MET A 327 -1.35 8.04 18.38
C MET A 327 -1.87 6.63 18.58
N VAL A 328 -1.56 5.74 17.65
CA VAL A 328 -1.95 4.33 17.75
C VAL A 328 -0.78 3.42 17.43
N LEU A 329 -0.49 2.50 18.34
CA LEU A 329 0.53 1.46 18.20
C LEU A 329 -0.13 0.12 17.90
N SER A 330 0.56 -0.73 17.14
CA SER A 330 0.17 -2.13 17.00
C SER A 330 0.27 -2.85 18.35
N PRO A 331 -0.58 -3.85 18.65
CA PRO A 331 -0.51 -4.61 19.89
C PRO A 331 0.84 -5.29 20.18
N GLU A 332 1.60 -5.60 19.13
CA GLU A 332 2.94 -6.20 19.20
C GLU A 332 4.09 -5.17 19.24
N HIS A 333 3.79 -3.87 19.28
CA HIS A 333 4.81 -2.84 19.18
C HIS A 333 5.75 -2.87 20.40
N PRO A 334 7.09 -2.86 20.24
CA PRO A 334 8.04 -3.02 21.35
C PRO A 334 7.93 -2.00 22.47
N LEU A 335 7.42 -0.79 22.17
CA LEU A 335 7.21 0.25 23.19
C LEU A 335 5.99 0.02 24.08
N VAL A 336 5.01 -0.80 23.66
CA VAL A 336 3.75 -0.99 24.40
C VAL A 336 3.99 -1.43 25.84
N PRO A 337 4.81 -2.46 26.14
CA PRO A 337 5.08 -2.87 27.52
C PRO A 337 5.77 -1.78 28.36
N THR A 338 6.57 -0.93 27.73
CA THR A 338 7.42 0.08 28.38
C THR A 338 6.65 1.36 28.70
N ILE A 339 5.79 1.84 27.80
CA ILE A 339 5.07 3.12 27.98
C ILE A 339 3.77 2.96 28.77
N THR A 340 3.22 1.75 28.79
CA THR A 340 1.93 1.49 29.45
C THR A 340 2.03 1.75 30.95
N SER A 341 1.11 2.60 31.44
CA SER A 341 0.95 2.89 32.86
C SER A 341 0.50 1.66 33.65
N ASP A 342 0.77 1.64 34.95
CA ASP A 342 0.39 0.50 35.79
C ASP A 342 -1.12 0.29 35.88
N GLU A 343 -1.90 1.38 35.89
CA GLU A 343 -3.37 1.34 35.87
C GLU A 343 -3.90 0.65 34.60
N GLN A 344 -3.31 0.95 33.45
CA GLN A 344 -3.76 0.42 32.15
C GLN A 344 -3.12 -0.94 31.79
N ARG A 345 -2.14 -1.41 32.56
CA ARG A 345 -1.32 -2.59 32.23
C ARG A 345 -2.15 -3.85 32.02
N ALA A 346 -3.12 -4.11 32.89
CA ALA A 346 -3.97 -5.30 32.79
C ALA A 346 -4.80 -5.29 31.48
N ALA A 347 -5.47 -4.18 31.20
CA ALA A 347 -6.31 -4.02 30.01
C ALA A 347 -5.50 -4.10 28.71
N VAL A 348 -4.32 -3.45 28.66
CA VAL A 348 -3.45 -3.49 27.47
C VAL A 348 -2.90 -4.89 27.22
N VAL A 349 -2.47 -5.60 28.28
CA VAL A 349 -1.96 -6.98 28.14
C VAL A 349 -3.06 -7.93 27.66
N GLU A 350 -4.26 -7.82 28.22
CA GLU A 350 -5.41 -8.61 27.79
C GLU A 350 -5.77 -8.32 26.34
N TYR A 351 -5.90 -7.04 25.97
CA TYR A 351 -6.21 -6.63 24.60
C TYR A 351 -5.17 -7.15 23.61
N ALA A 352 -3.87 -6.99 23.91
CA ALA A 352 -2.81 -7.49 23.04
C ALA A 352 -2.81 -9.02 22.93
N ALA A 353 -3.21 -9.76 23.96
CA ALA A 353 -3.39 -11.21 23.87
C ALA A 353 -4.58 -11.58 22.97
N GLN A 354 -5.72 -10.90 23.11
CA GLN A 354 -6.91 -11.11 22.29
C GLN A 354 -6.67 -10.78 20.81
N SER A 355 -6.01 -9.66 20.51
CA SER A 355 -5.67 -9.27 19.13
C SER A 355 -4.77 -10.30 18.45
N ARG A 356 -3.79 -10.85 19.18
CA ARG A 356 -2.92 -11.93 18.68
C ARG A 356 -3.73 -13.18 18.31
N LEU A 357 -4.68 -13.60 19.14
CA LEU A 357 -5.56 -14.74 18.83
C LEU A 357 -6.43 -14.49 17.59
N LYS A 358 -7.01 -13.29 17.46
CA LYS A 358 -7.80 -12.91 16.27
C LYS A 358 -6.97 -12.90 14.98
N SER A 359 -5.68 -12.56 15.07
CA SER A 359 -4.77 -12.54 13.93
C SER A 359 -4.32 -13.94 13.47
N ALA A 360 -4.56 -14.99 14.27
CA ALA A 360 -4.08 -16.34 14.00
C ALA A 360 -4.88 -17.10 12.92
N VAL A 361 -6.07 -16.61 12.56
CA VAL A 361 -7.00 -17.28 11.62
C VAL A 361 -7.47 -16.28 10.56
N VAL A 362 -7.64 -16.75 9.32
CA VAL A 362 -8.25 -15.93 8.26
C VAL A 362 -9.76 -15.86 8.51
N THR A 363 -10.25 -14.71 8.99
CA THR A 363 -11.69 -14.46 9.20
C THR A 363 -12.32 -13.87 7.93
N PRO A 364 -13.60 -14.14 7.63
CA PRO A 364 -14.36 -13.43 6.61
C PRO A 364 -14.29 -11.90 6.76
N VAL A 365 -14.46 -11.18 5.65
CA VAL A 365 -14.51 -9.72 5.62
C VAL A 365 -15.87 -9.26 6.16
N GLU A 366 -15.99 -9.14 7.48
CA GLU A 366 -17.07 -8.40 8.14
C GLU A 366 -16.58 -7.03 8.58
N ASP A 367 -17.50 -6.06 8.66
CA ASP A 367 -17.27 -4.74 9.24
C ASP A 367 -16.90 -4.89 10.72
N LYS A 368 -15.61 -5.06 10.98
CA LYS A 368 -15.09 -5.22 12.33
C LYS A 368 -15.30 -3.93 13.09
N GLU A 369 -16.01 -4.05 14.21
CA GLU A 369 -16.11 -3.01 15.22
C GLU A 369 -14.69 -2.50 15.59
N LYS A 370 -14.48 -1.18 15.54
CA LYS A 370 -13.19 -0.59 15.92
C LYS A 370 -12.96 -0.81 17.42
N THR A 371 -11.84 -1.40 17.79
CA THR A 371 -11.48 -1.64 19.19
C THR A 371 -10.12 -1.02 19.50
N GLY A 372 -9.87 -0.70 20.77
CA GLY A 372 -8.59 -0.19 21.22
C GLY A 372 -8.57 0.09 22.71
N VAL A 373 -7.38 0.21 23.29
CA VAL A 373 -7.17 0.48 24.71
C VAL A 373 -6.15 1.61 24.88
N PHE A 374 -6.45 2.55 25.78
CA PHE A 374 -5.55 3.65 26.13
C PHE A 374 -4.38 3.13 26.97
N THR A 375 -3.16 3.57 26.66
CA THR A 375 -1.96 3.10 27.38
C THR A 375 -1.71 3.82 28.71
N GLY A 376 -2.34 4.98 28.95
CA GLY A 376 -1.96 5.88 30.05
C GLY A 376 -0.68 6.66 29.77
N ALA A 377 -0.23 6.70 28.51
CA ALA A 377 0.90 7.48 28.06
C ALA A 377 0.47 8.52 27.02
N TYR A 378 1.26 9.59 26.94
CA TYR A 378 1.07 10.69 26.00
C TYR A 378 2.36 10.92 25.22
N ALA A 379 2.20 11.30 23.96
CA ALA A 379 3.27 11.80 23.12
C ALA A 379 3.13 13.31 22.90
N VAL A 380 4.24 13.98 22.63
CA VAL A 380 4.27 15.39 22.21
C VAL A 380 4.24 15.46 20.70
N ASN A 381 3.24 16.15 20.16
CA ASN A 381 3.16 16.43 18.73
C ASN A 381 4.24 17.47 18.34
N PRO A 382 5.16 17.15 17.41
CA PRO A 382 6.32 17.99 17.13
C PRO A 382 5.98 19.36 16.56
N VAL A 383 4.84 19.51 15.86
CA VAL A 383 4.53 20.76 15.14
C VAL A 383 3.80 21.81 15.97
N ASN A 384 3.21 21.42 17.10
CA ASN A 384 2.41 22.32 17.96
C ASN A 384 2.64 22.11 19.47
N GLY A 385 3.44 21.12 19.88
CA GLY A 385 3.72 20.82 21.28
C GLY A 385 2.56 20.19 22.07
N ALA A 386 1.43 19.87 21.41
CA ALA A 386 0.27 19.30 22.08
C ALA A 386 0.58 17.90 22.63
N GLN A 387 0.10 17.61 23.84
CA GLN A 387 0.13 16.26 24.40
C GLN A 387 -1.04 15.45 23.85
N ILE A 388 -0.75 14.34 23.18
CA ILE A 388 -1.74 13.48 22.54
C ILE A 388 -1.69 12.06 23.12
N PRO A 389 -2.84 11.45 23.45
CA PRO A 389 -2.86 10.13 24.08
C PRO A 389 -2.39 9.04 23.11
N ILE A 390 -1.71 8.02 23.66
CA ILE A 390 -1.26 6.85 22.90
C ILE A 390 -2.18 5.67 23.16
N TRP A 391 -2.72 5.10 22.11
CA TRP A 391 -3.63 3.96 22.12
C TRP A 391 -2.98 2.72 21.50
N VAL A 392 -3.51 1.54 21.84
CA VAL A 392 -3.20 0.28 21.18
C VAL A 392 -4.45 -0.21 20.45
N ALA A 393 -4.33 -0.52 19.16
CA ALA A 393 -5.46 -1.01 18.36
C ALA A 393 -5.03 -2.00 17.28
N ASP A 394 -5.88 -3.00 17.01
CA ASP A 394 -5.60 -4.13 16.11
C ASP A 394 -5.61 -3.79 14.60
N TYR A 395 -6.07 -2.58 14.23
CA TYR A 395 -6.00 -2.11 12.84
C TYR A 395 -4.63 -1.53 12.46
N VAL A 396 -3.74 -1.31 13.44
CA VAL A 396 -2.32 -0.95 13.20
C VAL A 396 -1.49 -2.22 13.27
N LEU A 397 -0.69 -2.48 12.23
CA LEU A 397 0.06 -3.71 12.07
C LEU A 397 1.58 -3.46 12.15
N MET A 398 2.30 -4.23 12.96
CA MET A 398 3.76 -4.10 13.10
C MET A 398 4.52 -4.28 11.75
N GLY A 399 3.97 -5.08 10.83
CA GLY A 399 4.53 -5.29 9.50
C GLY A 399 4.25 -4.19 8.48
N TYR A 400 3.60 -3.09 8.88
CA TYR A 400 3.27 -1.95 8.01
C TYR A 400 3.81 -0.64 8.60
N GLY A 401 4.61 0.09 7.82
CA GLY A 401 5.29 1.30 8.30
C GLY A 401 6.22 0.97 9.46
N THR A 402 6.05 1.68 10.57
CA THR A 402 6.82 1.49 11.80
C THR A 402 6.06 0.70 12.88
N GLY A 403 4.86 0.19 12.58
CA GLY A 403 3.96 -0.36 13.59
C GLY A 403 3.31 0.70 14.48
N ALA A 404 3.42 1.97 14.10
CA ALA A 404 2.85 3.13 14.78
C ALA A 404 2.30 4.12 13.74
N ILE A 405 1.19 4.78 14.07
CA ILE A 405 0.60 5.86 13.27
C ILE A 405 0.28 7.08 14.13
N MET A 406 0.34 8.26 13.51
CA MET A 406 -0.39 9.43 13.99
C MET A 406 -1.83 9.33 13.48
N ALA A 407 -2.82 9.60 14.33
CA ALA A 407 -4.21 9.59 13.91
C ALA A 407 -4.69 11.03 13.70
N VAL A 408 -5.29 11.30 12.54
CA VAL A 408 -5.79 12.63 12.15
C VAL A 408 -7.28 12.51 11.81
N PRO A 409 -8.16 12.51 12.83
CA PRO A 409 -9.55 12.11 12.67
C PRO A 409 -10.34 12.95 11.68
N ALA A 410 -10.04 14.24 11.56
CA ALA A 410 -10.77 15.11 10.67
C ALA A 410 -10.60 14.75 9.17
N HIS A 411 -9.58 13.96 8.81
CA HIS A 411 -9.18 13.69 7.42
C HIS A 411 -8.88 12.22 7.09
N ASP A 412 -9.03 11.30 8.04
CA ASP A 412 -8.98 9.83 7.82
C ASP A 412 -10.23 9.20 8.43
N GLU A 413 -10.98 8.45 7.62
CA GLU A 413 -12.27 7.87 8.00
C GLU A 413 -12.15 6.85 9.16
N ARG A 414 -11.04 6.11 9.21
CA ARG A 414 -10.80 5.12 10.28
C ARG A 414 -10.51 5.83 11.58
N ASP A 415 -9.71 6.88 11.52
CA ASP A 415 -9.37 7.72 12.67
C ASP A 415 -10.60 8.48 13.15
N PHE A 416 -11.46 8.97 12.24
CA PHE A 416 -12.73 9.62 12.55
C PHE A 416 -13.65 8.69 13.35
N ALA A 417 -13.89 7.48 12.84
CA ALA A 417 -14.74 6.50 13.51
C ALA A 417 -14.17 6.08 14.88
N PHE A 418 -12.84 5.92 14.98
CA PHE A 418 -12.18 5.62 16.26
C PHE A 418 -12.33 6.78 17.24
N ALA A 419 -12.10 8.02 16.80
CA ALA A 419 -12.20 9.20 17.63
C ALA A 419 -13.62 9.41 18.17
N LEU A 420 -14.65 9.24 17.33
CA LEU A 420 -16.04 9.32 17.77
C LEU A 420 -16.38 8.27 18.83
N LYS A 421 -15.92 7.03 18.63
CA LYS A 421 -16.18 5.94 19.58
C LYS A 421 -15.55 6.17 20.94
N PHE A 422 -14.32 6.68 20.96
CA PHE A 422 -13.53 6.84 22.19
C PHE A 422 -13.53 8.27 22.75
N GLY A 423 -14.30 9.19 22.16
CA GLY A 423 -14.40 10.56 22.64
C GLY A 423 -13.11 11.36 22.49
N LEU A 424 -12.36 11.12 21.42
CA LEU A 424 -11.09 11.81 21.18
C LEU A 424 -11.34 13.11 20.40
N PRO A 425 -10.49 14.15 20.58
CA PRO A 425 -10.63 15.40 19.84
C PRO A 425 -10.51 15.18 18.33
N ILE A 426 -11.28 15.94 17.55
CA ILE A 426 -11.29 15.88 16.08
C ILE A 426 -11.12 17.31 15.57
N ILE A 427 -9.91 17.69 15.18
CA ILE A 427 -9.58 19.09 14.83
C ILE A 427 -9.44 19.24 13.31
N PRO A 428 -10.30 20.03 12.64
CA PRO A 428 -10.17 20.32 11.21
C PRO A 428 -8.90 21.13 10.94
N VAL A 429 -8.07 20.61 10.04
CA VAL A 429 -6.81 21.25 9.59
C VAL A 429 -6.63 21.39 8.09
N ILE A 430 -7.62 20.94 7.30
CA ILE A 430 -7.66 21.10 5.85
C ILE A 430 -9.01 21.73 5.52
N ALA A 431 -8.98 22.84 4.79
CA ALA A 431 -10.19 23.49 4.30
C ALA A 431 -10.92 22.58 3.30
N ARG A 432 -12.25 22.62 3.33
CA ARG A 432 -13.05 21.93 2.31
C ARG A 432 -12.87 22.61 0.95
N PRO A 433 -12.75 21.86 -0.15
CA PRO A 433 -12.63 22.45 -1.48
C PRO A 433 -13.86 23.23 -1.94
N ASP A 434 -15.04 22.86 -1.44
CA ASP A 434 -16.33 23.51 -1.76
C ASP A 434 -16.63 24.75 -0.90
N ASP A 435 -15.79 25.05 0.11
CA ASP A 435 -15.99 26.08 1.15
C ASP A 435 -17.40 26.04 1.80
N ALA A 436 -18.09 24.89 1.73
CA ALA A 436 -19.46 24.78 2.19
C ALA A 436 -19.52 24.84 3.72
N ALA A 437 -20.46 25.62 4.24
CA ALA A 437 -20.73 25.72 5.67
C ALA A 437 -22.23 25.79 5.96
N ARG A 438 -22.63 25.30 7.14
CA ARG A 438 -24.00 25.42 7.64
C ARG A 438 -24.01 25.83 9.11
N SER A 439 -25.11 26.45 9.51
CA SER A 439 -25.39 26.79 10.90
C SER A 439 -26.83 26.43 11.24
N LEU A 440 -27.03 25.80 12.40
CA LEU A 440 -28.34 25.44 12.93
C LEU A 440 -28.70 26.34 14.12
N LEU A 441 -29.76 27.10 13.95
CA LEU A 441 -30.40 27.88 15.02
C LEU A 441 -31.60 27.09 15.51
N ARG A 442 -31.54 26.65 16.77
CA ARG A 442 -32.55 25.77 17.37
C ARG A 442 -33.77 26.58 17.81
N VAL A 443 -34.93 25.93 17.85
CA VAL A 443 -36.19 26.57 18.28
C VAL A 443 -36.01 27.17 19.68
N GLY A 444 -36.39 28.43 19.85
CA GLY A 444 -36.35 29.12 21.14
C GLY A 444 -34.96 29.62 21.57
N THR A 445 -33.91 29.41 20.78
CA THR A 445 -32.56 29.90 21.11
C THR A 445 -32.19 31.22 20.43
N TYR A 446 -33.14 31.84 19.73
CA TYR A 446 -32.94 33.09 19.00
C TYR A 446 -34.17 34.00 19.02
N ALA A 447 -33.96 35.31 18.91
CA ALA A 447 -35.01 36.32 18.89
C ALA A 447 -35.77 36.32 17.55
N THR A 448 -37.07 36.62 17.58
CA THR A 448 -37.97 36.59 16.41
C THR A 448 -37.57 37.51 15.26
N ALA A 449 -36.71 38.51 15.52
CA ALA A 449 -36.17 39.41 14.50
C ALA A 449 -35.00 38.83 13.68
N LEU A 450 -34.42 37.69 14.09
CA LEU A 450 -33.25 37.12 13.42
C LEU A 450 -33.49 36.70 11.96
N PRO A 451 -34.61 36.05 11.58
CA PRO A 451 -34.88 35.71 10.19
C PRO A 451 -34.83 36.93 9.25
N ASP A 452 -35.34 38.07 9.69
CA ASP A 452 -35.33 39.30 8.89
C ASP A 452 -33.93 39.90 8.78
N ALA A 453 -33.14 39.84 9.86
CA ALA A 453 -31.74 40.23 9.83
C ALA A 453 -30.91 39.35 8.87
N LEU A 454 -31.15 38.03 8.87
CA LEU A 454 -30.50 37.09 7.94
C LEU A 454 -30.86 37.38 6.48
N ARG A 455 -32.15 37.64 6.18
CA ARG A 455 -32.59 38.03 4.82
C ARG A 455 -31.97 39.35 4.39
N ALA A 456 -31.94 40.35 5.27
CA ALA A 456 -31.36 41.66 4.98
C ALA A 456 -29.85 41.57 4.70
N ALA A 457 -29.15 40.66 5.38
CA ALA A 457 -27.74 40.38 5.17
C ALA A 457 -27.46 39.40 4.01
N GLY A 458 -28.50 38.86 3.36
CA GLY A 458 -28.38 38.00 2.19
C GLY A 458 -28.04 36.53 2.46
N TYR A 459 -28.23 36.05 3.70
CA TYR A 459 -28.02 34.64 4.03
C TYR A 459 -29.22 33.78 3.58
N ALA A 460 -28.92 32.68 2.90
CA ALA A 460 -29.93 31.67 2.56
C ALA A 460 -30.19 30.76 3.76
N PHE A 461 -31.46 30.53 4.09
CA PHE A 461 -31.83 29.58 5.14
C PHE A 461 -33.15 28.88 4.84
N SER A 462 -33.30 27.67 5.37
CA SER A 462 -34.58 26.96 5.46
C SER A 462 -35.10 27.01 6.89
N GLU A 463 -36.42 26.96 7.04
CA GLU A 463 -37.09 26.86 8.33
C GLU A 463 -37.87 25.54 8.39
N GLU A 464 -37.56 24.70 9.38
CA GLU A 464 -38.25 23.43 9.61
C GLU A 464 -38.58 23.30 11.09
N ALA A 465 -39.87 23.12 11.40
CA ALA A 465 -40.38 23.08 12.77
C ALA A 465 -39.91 24.23 13.68
N GLY A 466 -39.65 25.41 13.10
CA GLY A 466 -39.16 26.61 13.81
C GLY A 466 -37.65 26.63 14.08
N ALA A 467 -36.88 25.66 13.59
CA ALA A 467 -35.42 25.73 13.56
C ALA A 467 -34.97 26.31 12.21
N LEU A 468 -33.93 27.16 12.21
CA LEU A 468 -33.36 27.72 10.99
C LEU A 468 -32.07 27.00 10.64
N THR A 469 -31.99 26.46 9.43
CA THR A 469 -30.73 25.94 8.87
C THR A 469 -30.21 26.95 7.86
N VAL A 470 -29.15 27.66 8.23
CA VAL A 470 -28.50 28.67 7.38
C VAL A 470 -27.42 28.00 6.55
N THR A 471 -27.41 28.28 5.26
CA THR A 471 -26.34 27.90 4.33
C THR A 471 -25.44 29.11 4.10
N LEU A 472 -24.15 28.92 4.28
CA LEU A 472 -23.12 29.96 4.15
C LEU A 472 -21.80 29.34 3.66
N THR A 473 -20.80 30.17 3.43
CA THR A 473 -19.43 29.72 3.17
C THR A 473 -18.51 29.96 4.37
N GLY A 474 -17.36 29.28 4.40
CA GLY A 474 -16.36 29.51 5.46
C GLY A 474 -15.90 30.96 5.54
N ALA A 475 -15.74 31.61 4.38
CA ALA A 475 -15.39 33.04 4.32
C ALA A 475 -16.43 33.97 4.97
N GLN A 476 -17.70 33.54 5.06
CA GLN A 476 -18.77 34.32 5.68
C GLN A 476 -18.90 34.07 7.19
N ALA A 477 -18.23 33.06 7.75
CA ALA A 477 -18.49 32.55 9.09
C ALA A 477 -18.35 33.61 10.21
N LEU A 478 -17.32 34.45 10.17
CA LEU A 478 -17.12 35.50 11.18
C LEU A 478 -18.17 36.61 11.09
N ALA A 479 -18.46 37.09 9.87
CA ALA A 479 -19.50 38.10 9.66
C ALA A 479 -20.89 37.57 10.04
N TYR A 480 -21.15 36.29 9.79
CA TYR A 480 -22.35 35.60 10.24
C TYR A 480 -22.41 35.53 11.78
N ALA A 481 -21.31 35.17 12.44
CA ALA A 481 -21.25 35.12 13.90
C ALA A 481 -21.54 36.49 14.53
N ASP A 482 -20.96 37.57 14.00
CA ASP A 482 -21.21 38.94 14.47
C ASP A 482 -22.67 39.38 14.26
N LEU A 483 -23.29 38.96 13.15
CA LEU A 483 -24.71 39.24 12.88
C LEU A 483 -25.63 38.51 13.85
N VAL A 484 -25.38 37.23 14.11
CA VAL A 484 -26.29 36.35 14.85
C VAL A 484 -26.18 36.53 16.36
N ARG A 485 -24.98 36.80 16.88
CA ARG A 485 -24.70 36.85 18.33
C ARG A 485 -25.67 37.74 19.13
N PRO A 486 -26.04 38.96 18.70
CA PRO A 486 -26.98 39.82 19.44
C PRO A 486 -28.41 39.27 19.51
N TYR A 487 -28.75 38.31 18.65
CA TYR A 487 -30.09 37.72 18.57
C TYR A 487 -30.19 36.38 19.30
N LEU A 488 -29.10 35.83 19.85
CA LEU A 488 -29.15 34.59 20.62
C LEU A 488 -29.80 34.83 21.98
N VAL A 489 -30.80 34.02 22.33
CA VAL A 489 -31.55 34.10 23.60
C VAL A 489 -31.42 32.77 24.32
N GLU A 490 -30.83 32.76 25.52
CA GLU A 490 -30.64 31.57 26.37
C GLU A 490 -30.07 30.34 25.62
N GLY A 491 -29.27 30.55 24.57
CA GLY A 491 -28.74 29.48 23.73
C GLY A 491 -27.50 29.87 22.94
N TRP A 492 -27.08 28.98 22.05
CA TRP A 492 -25.88 29.07 21.24
C TRP A 492 -26.14 28.51 19.84
N THR A 493 -25.25 28.82 18.91
CA THR A 493 -25.24 28.21 17.57
C THR A 493 -23.82 27.96 17.12
N GLU A 494 -23.64 27.38 15.95
CA GLU A 494 -22.36 26.93 15.44
C GLU A 494 -22.28 27.09 13.92
N VAL A 495 -21.07 27.16 13.38
CA VAL A 495 -20.79 27.07 11.96
C VAL A 495 -19.98 25.79 11.73
N VAL A 496 -20.48 24.90 10.88
CA VAL A 496 -19.94 23.56 10.61
C VAL A 496 -19.61 23.42 9.13
N GLY A 497 -18.57 22.64 8.79
CA GLY A 497 -18.13 22.38 7.42
C GLY A 497 -16.91 23.22 7.03
N SER A 498 -17.08 24.53 6.96
CA SER A 498 -16.01 25.51 6.71
C SER A 498 -16.13 26.67 7.70
N GLY A 499 -15.02 27.32 8.06
CA GLY A 499 -14.98 28.41 9.04
C GLY A 499 -15.02 27.96 10.52
N TRP A 500 -15.75 26.89 10.85
CA TRP A 500 -15.71 26.16 12.13
C TRP A 500 -15.74 27.05 13.39
N LEU A 501 -16.94 27.46 13.82
CA LEU A 501 -17.14 28.36 14.97
C LEU A 501 -18.19 27.80 15.94
N ALA A 502 -18.00 28.05 17.24
CA ALA A 502 -19.07 28.01 18.24
C ALA A 502 -19.41 29.44 18.66
N ILE A 503 -20.68 29.81 18.58
CA ILE A 503 -21.19 31.16 18.75
C ILE A 503 -22.08 31.19 20.00
N PHE A 504 -21.55 31.78 21.06
CA PHE A 504 -22.26 32.08 22.30
C PHE A 504 -22.59 33.58 22.36
N PRO A 505 -23.60 34.01 23.13
CA PRO A 505 -23.96 35.43 23.26
C PRO A 505 -22.79 36.32 23.72
N ASP A 506 -21.92 35.78 24.57
CA ASP A 506 -20.77 36.48 25.17
C ASP A 506 -19.46 36.27 24.41
N VAL A 507 -19.32 35.21 23.60
CA VAL A 507 -18.06 34.85 22.96
C VAL A 507 -18.25 34.02 21.69
N VAL A 508 -17.37 34.24 20.71
CA VAL A 508 -17.20 33.36 19.55
C VAL A 508 -15.91 32.58 19.75
N ILE A 509 -15.99 31.24 19.74
CA ILE A 509 -14.85 30.35 19.95
C ILE A 509 -14.56 29.63 18.63
N PRO A 510 -13.39 29.81 18.01
CA PRO A 510 -13.00 29.03 16.85
C PRO A 510 -12.74 27.57 17.24
N PHE A 511 -13.20 26.63 16.42
CA PHE A 511 -12.94 25.21 16.63
C PHE A 511 -11.62 24.80 15.96
N ASP A 512 -10.51 25.19 16.58
CA ASP A 512 -9.16 25.12 16.01
C ASP A 512 -8.14 24.31 16.82
N SER A 513 -8.54 23.82 18.01
CA SER A 513 -7.64 23.18 18.95
C SER A 513 -8.39 22.28 19.94
N ALA A 514 -7.68 21.34 20.57
CA ALA A 514 -8.26 20.50 21.63
C ALA A 514 -8.68 21.32 22.87
N ALA A 515 -8.00 22.44 23.14
CA ALA A 515 -8.40 23.36 24.19
C ALA A 515 -9.74 24.05 23.87
N ALA A 516 -9.93 24.47 22.62
CA ALA A 516 -11.21 24.99 22.15
C ALA A 516 -12.31 23.93 22.19
N ASP A 517 -12.02 22.68 21.79
CA ASP A 517 -12.96 21.54 21.90
C ASP A 517 -13.49 21.40 23.34
N GLU A 518 -12.60 21.32 24.34
CA GLU A 518 -13.00 21.19 25.75
C GLU A 518 -13.77 22.42 26.25
N GLN A 519 -13.34 23.63 25.88
CA GLN A 519 -14.02 24.86 26.26
C GLN A 519 -15.46 24.91 25.72
N ILE A 520 -15.65 24.51 24.46
CA ILE A 520 -16.97 24.45 23.82
C ILE A 520 -17.79 23.33 24.47
N CYS A 521 -17.23 22.13 24.65
CA CYS A 521 -17.89 21.00 25.30
C CYS A 521 -18.38 21.34 26.71
N SER A 522 -17.57 22.03 27.51
CA SER A 522 -17.96 22.50 28.84
C SER A 522 -19.20 23.39 28.78
N ARG A 523 -19.22 24.36 27.86
CA ARG A 523 -20.37 25.26 27.68
C ARG A 523 -21.61 24.54 27.17
N ILE A 524 -21.47 23.61 26.23
CA ILE A 524 -22.58 22.81 25.71
C ILE A 524 -23.17 21.92 26.82
N ARG A 525 -22.33 21.26 27.63
CA ARG A 525 -22.79 20.47 28.79
C ARG A 525 -23.63 21.30 29.75
N THR A 526 -23.17 22.50 30.09
CA THR A 526 -23.92 23.43 30.94
C THR A 526 -25.23 23.86 30.29
N ALA A 527 -25.23 24.22 29.00
CA ALA A 527 -26.41 24.69 28.29
C ALA A 527 -27.48 23.59 28.13
N LEU A 528 -27.06 22.36 27.84
CA LEU A 528 -27.96 21.22 27.61
C LEU A 528 -28.27 20.41 28.86
N GLN A 529 -27.63 20.71 30.00
CA GLN A 529 -27.75 19.95 31.25
C GLN A 529 -27.46 18.45 31.06
N ILE A 530 -26.39 18.13 30.32
CA ILE A 530 -25.94 16.75 30.08
C ILE A 530 -24.65 16.46 30.83
N ASP A 531 -24.53 15.23 31.34
CA ASP A 531 -23.40 14.81 32.17
C ASP A 531 -22.12 14.58 31.34
N ALA A 532 -22.27 14.08 30.11
CA ALA A 532 -21.16 13.69 29.25
C ALA A 532 -21.35 14.20 27.83
N LEU A 533 -20.35 14.93 27.33
CA LEU A 533 -20.17 15.20 25.91
C LEU A 533 -18.70 14.90 25.57
N PRO A 534 -18.42 13.84 24.79
CA PRO A 534 -17.04 13.40 24.57
C PRO A 534 -16.18 14.39 23.76
N SER A 535 -16.74 15.01 22.72
CA SER A 535 -16.11 16.07 21.94
C SER A 535 -17.16 16.89 21.18
N VAL A 536 -16.78 18.05 20.65
CA VAL A 536 -17.69 18.89 19.86
C VAL A 536 -18.14 18.13 18.62
N MET A 537 -17.23 17.43 17.96
CA MET A 537 -17.55 16.64 16.77
C MET A 537 -18.45 15.44 17.07
N ALA A 538 -18.32 14.81 18.25
CA ALA A 538 -19.26 13.78 18.69
C ALA A 538 -20.69 14.33 18.86
N TYR A 539 -20.84 15.59 19.28
CA TYR A 539 -22.14 16.26 19.25
C TYR A 539 -22.61 16.51 17.82
N LEU A 540 -21.78 17.17 17.01
CA LEU A 540 -22.17 17.66 15.68
C LEU A 540 -22.57 16.52 14.73
N VAL A 541 -21.96 15.33 14.85
CA VAL A 541 -22.30 14.17 13.99
C VAL A 541 -23.73 13.67 14.24
N THR A 542 -24.29 13.95 15.42
CA THR A 542 -25.67 13.58 15.75
C THR A 542 -26.70 14.54 15.15
N VAL A 543 -26.27 15.70 14.65
CA VAL A 543 -27.15 16.73 14.08
C VAL A 543 -27.36 16.45 12.58
N PRO A 544 -28.58 16.10 12.13
CA PRO A 544 -28.84 15.69 10.74
C PRO A 544 -28.43 16.75 9.70
N ALA A 545 -28.56 18.04 10.05
CA ALA A 545 -28.21 19.16 9.16
C ALA A 545 -26.75 19.16 8.69
N TYR A 546 -25.84 18.51 9.42
CA TYR A 546 -24.41 18.53 9.17
C TYR A 546 -23.84 17.26 8.54
N GLN A 547 -24.63 16.20 8.40
CA GLN A 547 -24.13 14.87 7.97
C GLN A 547 -23.34 14.93 6.65
N GLU A 548 -23.73 15.79 5.72
CA GLU A 548 -23.09 15.94 4.40
C GLU A 548 -21.81 16.78 4.41
N ILE A 549 -21.59 17.58 5.45
CA ILE A 549 -20.50 18.58 5.48
C ILE A 549 -19.51 18.39 6.64
N ILE A 550 -19.86 17.57 7.63
CA ILE A 550 -19.07 17.40 8.85
C ILE A 550 -17.73 16.70 8.61
N PHE A 551 -17.66 15.81 7.63
CA PHE A 551 -16.47 15.05 7.28
C PHE A 551 -16.10 15.24 5.81
N HIS A 552 -14.79 15.32 5.55
CA HIS A 552 -14.21 15.19 4.22
C HIS A 552 -12.78 14.65 4.35
N ASN A 553 -12.27 14.01 3.30
CA ASN A 553 -10.89 13.54 3.23
C ASN A 553 -10.19 14.04 1.97
N GLU A 554 -10.77 15.06 1.33
CA GLU A 554 -10.26 15.65 0.10
C GLU A 554 -8.98 16.46 0.38
N TYR A 555 -8.22 16.70 -0.69
CA TYR A 555 -7.06 17.59 -0.60
C TYR A 555 -7.53 19.04 -0.63
N GLY A 556 -6.98 19.85 0.25
CA GLY A 556 -7.28 21.28 0.34
C GLY A 556 -6.09 22.05 0.93
N SER A 557 -6.27 23.35 1.12
CA SER A 557 -5.27 24.17 1.79
C SER A 557 -5.33 23.97 3.32
N PRO A 558 -4.18 23.94 4.02
CA PRO A 558 -4.17 23.83 5.47
C PRO A 558 -4.86 25.04 6.14
N ILE A 559 -5.57 24.75 7.22
CA ILE A 559 -6.14 25.68 8.20
C ILE A 559 -5.73 25.20 9.59
N ASN A 560 -5.80 26.07 10.60
CA ASN A 560 -5.44 25.72 11.99
C ASN A 560 -4.05 25.04 12.12
N SER A 561 -3.15 25.33 11.19
CA SER A 561 -1.85 24.67 11.00
C SER A 561 -0.68 25.66 11.05
N GLY A 562 -0.87 26.78 11.75
CA GLY A 562 0.15 27.81 11.96
C GLY A 562 0.87 28.25 10.67
N PRO A 563 2.18 27.95 10.51
CA PRO A 563 3.00 28.49 9.42
C PRO A 563 2.65 27.97 8.03
N ILE A 564 1.88 26.89 7.90
CA ILE A 564 1.49 26.33 6.58
C ILE A 564 0.08 26.73 6.15
N ASN A 565 -0.62 27.55 6.93
CA ASN A 565 -1.97 27.99 6.61
C ASN A 565 -2.04 28.64 5.23
N GLY A 566 -3.03 28.23 4.42
CA GLY A 566 -3.28 28.77 3.09
C GLY A 566 -2.31 28.31 1.99
N LEU A 567 -1.27 27.53 2.30
CA LEU A 567 -0.38 26.98 1.29
C LEU A 567 -1.10 25.94 0.42
N PRO A 568 -0.83 25.85 -0.91
CA PRO A 568 -1.28 24.74 -1.73
C PRO A 568 -0.76 23.40 -1.19
N GLY A 569 -1.55 22.32 -1.26
CA GLY A 569 -1.24 21.04 -0.59
C GLY A 569 0.18 20.49 -0.82
N ASN A 570 0.69 20.54 -2.05
CA ASN A 570 2.07 20.09 -2.35
C ASN A 570 3.17 21.04 -1.80
N GLN A 571 2.86 22.32 -1.60
CA GLN A 571 3.74 23.27 -0.93
C GLN A 571 3.67 23.08 0.58
N ALA A 572 2.48 22.83 1.13
CA ALA A 572 2.28 22.50 2.54
C ALA A 572 3.06 21.24 2.95
N ILE A 573 2.96 20.15 2.18
CA ILE A 573 3.74 18.92 2.43
C ILE A 573 5.25 19.23 2.48
N ARG A 574 5.77 19.97 1.50
CA ARG A 574 7.20 20.34 1.44
C ARG A 574 7.61 21.24 2.60
N ALA A 575 6.77 22.23 2.95
CA ALA A 575 7.01 23.15 4.05
C ALA A 575 7.03 22.41 5.39
N THR A 576 6.10 21.47 5.61
CA THR A 576 6.09 20.64 6.83
C THR A 576 7.31 19.74 6.91
N ILE A 577 7.70 19.08 5.81
CA ILE A 577 8.92 18.26 5.78
C ILE A 577 10.15 19.11 6.15
N ALA A 578 10.30 20.28 5.52
CA ALA A 578 11.42 21.18 5.80
C ALA A 578 11.42 21.67 7.26
N HIS A 579 10.24 21.95 7.82
CA HIS A 579 10.09 22.32 9.23
C HIS A 579 10.54 21.19 10.17
N LEU A 580 10.09 19.95 9.92
CA LEU A 580 10.49 18.78 10.71
C LEU A 580 12.00 18.53 10.64
N GLU A 581 12.60 18.66 9.46
CA GLU A 581 14.05 18.49 9.25
C GLU A 581 14.85 19.56 9.99
N GLN A 582 14.40 20.83 9.95
CA GLN A 582 15.04 21.93 10.65
C GLN A 582 15.03 21.75 12.17
N GLN A 583 13.94 21.20 12.72
CA GLN A 583 13.81 20.93 14.16
C GLN A 583 14.44 19.59 14.59
N GLY A 584 14.94 18.78 13.66
CA GLY A 584 15.42 17.43 13.95
C GLY A 584 14.32 16.48 14.43
N GLN A 585 13.06 16.77 14.14
CA GLN A 585 11.87 16.03 14.57
C GLN A 585 11.29 15.15 13.46
N GLY A 586 11.98 15.01 12.34
CA GLY A 586 11.55 14.17 11.24
C GLY A 586 12.41 14.36 10.00
N LYS A 587 12.05 13.65 8.94
CA LYS A 587 12.65 13.82 7.62
C LYS A 587 11.73 13.41 6.48
N GLY A 588 11.95 14.00 5.31
CA GLY A 588 11.30 13.57 4.08
C GLY A 588 11.69 12.13 3.74
N ARG A 589 10.70 11.33 3.35
CA ARG A 589 10.93 9.94 2.92
C ARG A 589 10.00 9.59 1.76
N GLN A 590 10.59 9.00 0.71
CA GLN A 590 9.82 8.33 -0.32
C GLN A 590 9.38 6.96 0.18
N ASN A 591 8.12 6.62 -0.08
CA ASN A 591 7.55 5.33 0.27
C ASN A 591 6.91 4.68 -0.95
N TYR A 592 6.92 3.36 -0.94
CA TYR A 592 6.41 2.53 -2.02
C TYR A 592 5.45 1.49 -1.45
N LYS A 593 4.36 1.23 -2.16
CA LYS A 593 3.40 0.16 -1.81
C LYS A 593 4.01 -1.23 -2.04
N MET A 594 4.91 -1.35 -3.02
CA MET A 594 5.56 -2.61 -3.37
C MET A 594 6.35 -3.17 -2.19
N ARG A 595 6.20 -4.48 -1.96
CA ARG A 595 6.90 -5.23 -0.91
C ARG A 595 7.99 -6.11 -1.50
N ASP A 596 8.90 -6.55 -0.64
CA ASP A 596 9.90 -7.53 -1.01
C ASP A 596 9.26 -8.85 -1.46
N TRP A 597 9.88 -9.48 -2.44
CA TRP A 597 9.32 -10.65 -3.12
C TRP A 597 9.66 -11.92 -2.34
N LEU A 598 8.66 -12.55 -1.73
CA LEU A 598 8.79 -13.86 -1.08
C LEU A 598 8.97 -14.96 -2.14
N ILE A 599 10.14 -15.62 -2.15
CA ILE A 599 10.53 -16.59 -3.19
C ILE A 599 10.54 -18.05 -2.73
N SER A 600 10.67 -18.33 -1.44
CA SER A 600 10.67 -19.71 -0.94
C SER A 600 9.27 -20.32 -0.98
N ARG A 601 9.20 -21.61 -1.30
CA ARG A 601 7.96 -22.40 -1.32
C ARG A 601 8.22 -23.75 -0.65
N GLN A 602 7.28 -24.24 0.14
CA GLN A 602 7.36 -25.54 0.82
C GLN A 602 6.74 -26.62 -0.07
N ARG A 603 7.36 -26.84 -1.22
CA ARG A 603 6.91 -27.74 -2.29
C ARG A 603 8.11 -28.52 -2.85
N TYR A 604 7.82 -29.67 -3.47
CA TYR A 604 8.80 -30.44 -4.24
C TYR A 604 9.02 -29.79 -5.60
#